data_AF-A0A838T6K7-F1
#
_entry.id   AF-A0A838T6K7-F1
#
_cell.length_a   1.000
_cell.length_b   1.000
_cell.length_c   1.000
_cell.angle_alpha   90.00
_cell.angle_beta   90.00
_cell.angle_gamma   90.00
#
_symmetry.space_group_name_H-M   'P 1'
#
loop_
_entity.id
_entity.type
_entity.pdbx_description
1 polymer ?
#
loop_
_entity_poly.entity_id
_entity_poly.type
_entity_poly.pdbx_seq_one_letter_code
_entity_poly.pdbx_strand_id
1 'polypeptide(L)' 'MANKKINFKELSTQEVVEKLKEDRMHYKKMKFNHTVSQLENPIVLRRSRRDIARMITELKKRETAINK' A
#
# COMPACT_ATOMS: atom_id res chain seq x y z
N MET A 1 -10.50 7.51 -14.97
CA MET A 1 -10.23 6.12 -14.51
C MET A 1 -10.53 6.04 -13.02
N ALA A 2 -11.54 5.27 -12.65
CA ALA A 2 -12.03 5.14 -11.28
C ALA A 2 -10.90 4.70 -10.34
N ASN A 3 -10.48 5.60 -9.44
CA ASN A 3 -9.67 5.20 -8.29
C ASN A 3 -10.56 4.34 -7.41
N LYS A 4 -10.59 3.03 -7.65
CA LYS A 4 -11.25 2.05 -6.77
C LYS A 4 -10.66 2.25 -5.38
N LYS A 5 -11.38 2.96 -4.51
CA LYS A 5 -11.03 3.09 -3.10
C LYS A 5 -11.18 1.69 -2.53
N ILE A 6 -10.08 0.98 -2.40
CA ILE A 6 -10.06 -0.29 -1.66
C ILE A 6 -10.43 0.10 -0.23
N ASN A 7 -11.62 -0.31 0.23
CA ASN A 7 -12.06 -0.10 1.59
C ASN A 7 -11.29 -1.06 2.50
N PHE A 8 -10.12 -0.65 2.96
CA PHE A 8 -9.30 -1.39 3.92
C PHE A 8 -10.00 -1.58 5.29
N LYS A 9 -11.21 -1.04 5.47
CA LYS A 9 -12.05 -1.25 6.65
C LYS A 9 -12.69 -2.64 6.70
N GLU A 10 -12.92 -3.27 5.55
CA GLU A 10 -13.58 -4.57 5.45
C GLU A 10 -12.60 -5.74 5.63
N LEU A 11 -11.30 -5.52 5.49
CA LEU A 11 -10.28 -6.56 5.67
C LEU A 11 -9.91 -6.78 7.13
N SER A 12 -9.59 -8.03 7.48
CA SER A 12 -9.04 -8.38 8.81
C SER A 12 -7.69 -7.72 9.04
N THR A 13 -7.31 -7.50 10.31
CA THR A 13 -6.00 -6.91 10.66
C THR A 13 -4.84 -7.73 10.09
N GLN A 14 -4.97 -9.05 10.11
CA GLN A 14 -3.97 -9.98 9.60
C GLN A 14 -3.82 -9.87 8.08
N GLU A 15 -4.93 -9.83 7.34
CA GLU A 15 -4.93 -9.68 5.88
C GLU A 15 -4.31 -8.34 5.44
N VAL A 16 -4.58 -7.25 6.17
CA VAL A 16 -3.97 -5.94 5.91
C VAL A 16 -2.45 -5.98 6.11
N VAL A 17 -1.97 -6.72 7.12
CA VAL A 17 -0.53 -6.87 7.38
C VAL A 17 0.15 -7.70 6.30
N GLU A 18 -0.45 -8.81 5.87
CA GLU A 18 0.09 -9.65 4.80
C GLU A 18 0.15 -8.88 3.48
N LYS A 19 -0.94 -8.21 3.11
CA LYS A 19 -0.99 -7.38 1.90
C LYS A 19 0.00 -6.22 1.94
N LEU A 20 0.19 -5.60 3.11
CA LEU A 20 1.22 -4.57 3.29
C LEU A 20 2.64 -5.11 3.04
N LYS A 21 2.95 -6.35 3.44
CA LYS A 21 4.25 -6.97 3.18
C LYS A 21 4.45 -7.21 1.69
N GLU A 22 3.44 -7.78 1.02
CA GLU A 22 3.47 -8.02 -0.42
C GLU A 22 3.64 -6.73 -1.22
N ASP A 23 2.82 -5.72 -0.93
CA ASP A 23 2.85 -4.43 -1.63
C ASP A 23 4.19 -3.70 -1.41
N ARG A 24 4.81 -3.84 -0.23
CA ARG A 24 6.17 -3.31 0.02
C ARG A 24 7.22 -4.00 -0.82
N MET A 25 7.15 -5.33 -0.98
CA MET A 25 8.06 -6.07 -1.84
C MET A 25 7.87 -5.68 -3.31
N HIS A 26 6.61 -5.59 -3.74
CA HIS A 26 6.27 -5.18 -5.09
C HIS A 26 6.76 -3.76 -5.39
N TYR A 27 6.54 -2.81 -4.47
CA TYR A 27 7.02 -1.44 -4.59
C TYR A 27 8.55 -1.36 -4.70
N LYS A 28 9.30 -2.15 -3.91
CA LYS A 28 10.77 -2.22 -4.01
C LYS A 28 11.21 -2.71 -5.37
N LYS A 29 10.59 -3.77 -5.90
CA LYS A 29 10.88 -4.30 -7.24
C LYS A 29 10.57 -3.26 -8.31
N MET A 30 9.42 -2.60 -8.24
CA MET A 30 9.07 -1.53 -9.18
C MET A 30 10.03 -0.35 -9.11
N LYS A 31 10.48 0.05 -7.91
CA LYS A 31 11.45 1.13 -7.74
C LYS A 31 12.80 0.76 -8.35
N PHE A 32 13.28 -0.46 -8.10
CA PHE A 32 14.51 -0.97 -8.70
C PHE A 32 14.42 -1.04 -10.23
N ASN A 33 13.31 -1.58 -10.74
CA ASN A 33 13.05 -1.61 -12.17
C ASN A 33 13.06 -0.19 -12.75
N HIS A 34 12.39 0.78 -12.13
CA HIS A 34 12.37 2.18 -12.58
C HIS A 34 13.76 2.83 -12.64
N THR A 35 14.65 2.49 -11.70
CA THR A 35 16.01 3.01 -11.68
C THR A 35 16.91 2.37 -12.73
N VAL A 36 16.67 1.10 -13.07
CA VAL A 36 17.47 0.35 -14.05
C VAL A 36 16.95 0.57 -15.48
N SER A 37 15.63 0.60 -15.64
CA SER A 37 14.92 0.87 -16.88
C SER A 37 13.78 1.83 -16.57
N GLN A 38 13.81 3.03 -17.14
CA GLN A 38 12.81 4.05 -16.87
C GLN A 38 11.41 3.47 -17.13
N LEU A 39 10.64 3.23 -16.06
CA LEU A 39 9.28 2.69 -16.15
C LEU A 39 8.44 3.52 -17.13
N GLU A 40 7.69 2.81 -17.98
CA GLU A 40 6.76 3.35 -18.96
C GLU A 40 5.72 4.30 -18.34
N ASN A 41 5.35 4.08 -17.06
CA ASN A 41 4.46 4.98 -16.33
C ASN A 41 4.86 5.18 -14.84
N PRO A 42 5.51 6.30 -14.47
CA PRO A 42 5.90 6.58 -13.08
C PRO A 42 4.71 6.85 -12.14
N ILE A 43 3.49 7.08 -12.67
CA ILE A 43 2.28 7.29 -11.86
C ILE A 43 1.95 6.03 -11.06
N VAL A 44 2.28 4.84 -11.56
CA VAL A 44 2.02 3.57 -10.87
C VAL A 44 2.82 3.48 -9.56
N LEU A 45 4.07 3.94 -9.57
CA LEU A 45 4.93 4.02 -8.39
C LEU A 45 4.32 4.91 -7.30
N ARG A 46 3.73 6.05 -7.73
CA ARG A 46 3.05 7.00 -6.84
C ARG A 46 1.71 6.46 -6.33
N ARG A 47 1.00 5.61 -7.09
CA ARG A 47 -0.23 4.94 -6.62
C ARG A 47 0.11 3.89 -5.56
N SER A 48 1.06 2.99 -5.84
CA SER A 48 1.53 1.97 -4.90
C SER A 48 2.00 2.59 -3.56
N ARG A 49 2.79 3.69 -3.58
CA ARG A 49 3.13 4.42 -2.33
C ARG A 49 1.91 4.87 -1.54
N ARG A 50 0.90 5.40 -2.22
CA ARG A 50 -0.31 5.92 -1.55
C ARG A 50 -1.14 4.80 -0.95
N ASP A 51 -1.21 3.64 -1.61
CA ASP A 51 -1.95 2.49 -1.09
C ASP A 51 -1.23 1.88 0.14
N ILE A 52 0.11 1.80 0.12
CA ILE A 52 0.91 1.44 1.30
C ILE A 52 0.63 2.39 2.48
N ALA A 53 0.63 3.71 2.23
CA ALA A 53 0.37 4.69 3.28
C ALA A 53 -1.04 4.57 3.87
N ARG A 54 -2.04 4.26 3.04
CA ARG A 54 -3.42 4.03 3.50
C ARG A 54 -3.53 2.82 4.40
N MET A 55 -2.90 1.70 4.03
CA MET A 55 -2.88 0.49 4.87
C MET A 55 -2.21 0.75 6.23
N ILE A 56 -1.07 1.43 6.26
CA ILE A 56 -0.39 1.80 7.51
C ILE A 56 -1.28 2.69 8.38
N THR A 57 -1.96 3.67 7.77
CA THR A 57 -2.87 4.57 8.50
C THR A 57 -4.03 3.81 9.12
N GLU A 58 -4.62 2.86 8.41
CA GLU A 58 -5.71 2.04 8.94
C GLU A 58 -5.23 1.11 10.07
N LEU A 59 -4.04 0.50 9.95
CA LEU A 59 -3.44 -0.26 11.06
C LEU A 59 -3.25 0.62 12.29
N LYS A 60 -2.73 1.85 12.11
CA LYS A 60 -2.52 2.78 13.22
C LYS A 60 -3.83 3.21 13.88
N LYS A 61 -4.88 3.46 13.08
CA LYS A 61 -6.22 3.77 13.60
C LYS A 61 -6.77 2.63 14.46
N ARG A 62 -6.57 1.38 14.04
CA ARG A 62 -6.99 0.20 14.81
C ARG A 62 -6.21 0.09 16.12
N GLU A 63 -4.89 0.29 16.09
CA GLU A 63 -4.07 0.33 17.31
C GLU A 63 -4.53 1.43 18.29
N THR A 64 -4.79 2.64 17.80
CA THR A 64 -5.25 3.75 18.66
C THR A 64 -6.65 3.53 19.21
N ALA A 65 -7.50 2.75 18.53
CA ALA A 65 -8.82 2.40 19.03
C ALA A 65 -8.78 1.33 20.14
N ILE A 66 -7.77 0.46 20.13
CA ILE A 66 -7.56 -0.57 21.17
C ILE A 66 -6.95 0.04 22.45
N ASN A 67 -6.09 1.05 22.31
CA ASN A 67 -5.38 1.69 23.42
C ASN A 67 -6.17 2.85 24.07
N LYS A 68 -7.48 2.94 23.83
CA LYS A 68 -8.36 3.98 24.38
C LYS A 68 -9.36 3.35 25.34
#